data_AF-A0A838WC86-F1
#
_entry.id   AF-A0A838WC86-F1
#
_cell.length_a   1.000
_cell.length_b   1.000
_cell.length_c   1.000
_cell.angle_alpha   90.00
_cell.angle_beta   90.00
_cell.angle_gamma   90.00
#
_symmetry.space_group_name_H-M   'P 1'
#
loop_
_entity.id
_entity.type
_entity.pdbx_description
1 polymer ?
#
loop_
_entity_poly.entity_id
_entity_poly.type
_entity_poly.pdbx_seq_one_letter_code
_entity_poly.pdbx_strand_id
1 'polypeptide(L)'
;MKRSRRGLRARRSAAVFGWVLLLLVALSVVTWRQTVGVARERALRETQSERTIAEAERMELERRIQALGSRSRIVRVARERLGMRLPTDGEIVILPVAVERSEITAASDVRGRP
;
A
#
# COMPACT_ATOMS: atom_id res chain seq x y z
N MET A 1 -34.49 -58.99 43.53
CA MET A 1 -34.59 -57.60 43.00
C MET A 1 -33.23 -56.89 43.08
N LYS A 2 -32.49 -56.78 41.97
CA LYS A 2 -31.21 -56.02 41.90
C LYS A 2 -31.43 -54.79 41.01
N ARG A 3 -32.04 -53.72 41.54
CA ARG A 3 -32.17 -52.46 40.79
C ARG A 3 -30.80 -51.84 40.63
N SER A 4 -30.41 -51.78 39.37
CA SER A 4 -29.11 -51.44 38.83
C SER A 4 -28.59 -50.07 39.30
N ARG A 5 -27.51 -50.06 40.08
CA ARG A 5 -26.69 -48.87 40.35
C ARG A 5 -26.06 -48.25 39.08
N ARG A 6 -26.23 -48.87 37.89
CA ARG A 6 -25.67 -48.37 36.62
C ARG A 6 -26.36 -47.10 36.12
N GLY A 7 -27.63 -46.85 36.48
CA GLY A 7 -28.38 -45.69 36.00
C GLY A 7 -27.80 -44.34 36.45
N LEU A 8 -27.28 -44.23 37.68
CA LEU A 8 -26.64 -43.00 38.15
C LEU A 8 -25.26 -42.77 37.50
N ARG A 9 -24.51 -43.85 37.23
CA ARG A 9 -23.23 -43.76 36.51
C ARG A 9 -23.42 -43.34 35.06
N ALA A 10 -24.44 -43.89 34.38
CA ALA A 10 -24.80 -43.53 33.01
C ALA A 10 -25.27 -42.06 32.89
N ARG A 11 -26.04 -41.56 33.87
CA ARG A 11 -26.46 -40.14 33.91
C ARG A 11 -25.27 -39.20 34.16
N ARG A 12 -24.33 -39.59 35.02
CA ARG A 12 -23.10 -38.81 35.26
C ARG A 12 -22.18 -38.80 34.04
N SER A 13 -21.99 -39.94 33.37
CA SER A 13 -21.20 -39.98 32.14
C SER A 13 -21.85 -39.16 31.02
N ALA A 14 -23.17 -39.22 30.87
CA ALA A 14 -23.88 -38.39 29.88
C ALA A 14 -23.68 -36.88 30.14
N ALA A 15 -23.70 -36.44 31.40
CA ALA A 15 -23.43 -35.06 31.76
C ALA A 15 -21.98 -34.64 31.44
N VAL A 16 -21.00 -35.51 31.71
CA VAL A 16 -19.59 -35.28 31.37
C VAL A 16 -19.40 -35.19 29.85
N PHE A 17 -20.00 -36.11 29.10
CA PHE A 17 -19.96 -36.08 27.63
C PHE A 17 -20.59 -34.80 27.06
N GLY A 18 -21.73 -34.35 27.61
CA GLY A 18 -22.35 -33.09 27.22
C GLY A 18 -21.44 -31.89 27.48
N TRP A 19 -20.77 -31.85 28.63
CA TRP A 19 -19.80 -30.79 28.96
C TRP A 19 -18.58 -30.80 28.04
N VAL A 20 -18.03 -31.98 27.74
CA VAL A 20 -16.91 -32.14 26.80
C VAL A 20 -17.32 -31.67 25.40
N LEU A 21 -18.50 -32.04 24.93
CA LEU A 21 -18.99 -31.62 23.62
C LEU A 21 -19.16 -30.10 23.54
N LEU A 22 -19.69 -29.49 24.60
CA LEU A 22 -19.86 -28.03 24.69
C LEU A 22 -18.50 -27.32 24.66
N LEU A 23 -17.51 -27.82 25.40
CA LEU A 23 -16.14 -27.31 25.38
C LEU A 23 -15.50 -27.45 23.98
N LEU A 24 -15.70 -28.58 23.30
CA LEU A 24 -15.17 -28.79 21.95
C LEU A 24 -15.82 -27.86 20.93
N VAL A 25 -17.14 -27.63 21.01
CA VAL A 25 -17.84 -26.66 20.15
C VAL A 25 -17.33 -25.25 20.42
N ALA A 26 -17.21 -24.84 21.68
CA ALA A 26 -16.68 -23.53 22.05
C ALA A 26 -15.24 -23.33 21.52
N LEU A 27 -14.38 -24.34 21.69
CA LEU A 27 -13.01 -24.32 21.17
C LEU A 27 -12.99 -24.24 19.64
N SER A 28 -13.80 -25.06 18.96
CA SER A 28 -13.89 -25.08 17.50
C SER A 28 -14.37 -23.73 16.93
N VAL A 29 -15.33 -23.07 17.59
CA VAL A 29 -15.81 -21.73 17.18
C VAL A 29 -14.72 -20.68 17.36
N VAL A 30 -13.97 -20.73 18.47
CA VAL A 30 -12.85 -19.81 18.72
C VAL A 30 -11.73 -20.03 17.70
N THR A 31 -11.35 -21.28 17.45
CA THR A 31 -10.34 -21.63 16.44
C THR A 31 -10.79 -21.17 15.05
N TRP A 32 -12.05 -21.40 14.67
CA TRP A 32 -12.60 -20.90 13.41
C TRP A 32 -12.47 -19.37 13.30
N ARG A 33 -12.82 -18.65 14.38
CA ARG A 33 -12.72 -17.19 14.43
C ARG A 33 -11.28 -16.70 14.36
N GLN A 34 -10.34 -17.43 14.97
CA GLN A 34 -8.90 -17.15 14.88
C GLN A 34 -8.33 -17.45 13.49
N THR A 35 -8.75 -18.53 12.83
CA THR A 35 -8.35 -18.84 11.44
C THR A 35 -8.83 -17.79 10.44
N VAL A 36 -10.01 -17.19 10.65
CA VAL A 36 -10.48 -16.06 9.82
C VAL A 36 -9.64 -14.79 10.06
N GLY A 37 -9.10 -14.60 11.27
CA GLY A 37 -8.14 -13.53 11.57
C GLY A 37 -6.84 -13.67 10.78
N VAL A 38 -6.28 -14.88 10.74
CA VAL A 38 -5.05 -15.17 9.98
C VAL A 38 -5.27 -15.03 8.46
N ALA A 39 -6.47 -15.34 7.95
CA ALA A 39 -6.80 -15.13 6.55
C ALA A 39 -6.81 -13.64 6.16
N ARG A 40 -7.24 -12.75 7.07
CA ARG A 40 -7.23 -11.30 6.83
C ARG A 40 -5.84 -10.68 6.88
N GLU A 41 -4.95 -11.18 7.74
CA GLU A 41 -3.56 -10.74 7.75
C GLU A 41 -2.82 -11.12 6.46
N ARG A 42 -3.10 -12.30 5.88
CA ARG A 42 -2.48 -12.72 4.62
C ARG A 42 -2.88 -11.82 3.45
N ALA A 43 -4.16 -11.47 3.35
CA ALA A 43 -4.64 -10.56 2.31
C ALA A 43 -4.00 -9.17 2.41
N LEU A 44 -3.83 -8.63 3.62
CA LEU A 44 -3.14 -7.35 3.83
C LEU A 44 -1.65 -7.43 3.49
N ARG A 45 -0.98 -8.54 3.81
CA ARG A 45 0.44 -8.74 3.48
C ARG A 45 0.68 -8.86 1.97
N GLU A 46 -0.22 -9.52 1.25
CA GLU A 46 -0.12 -9.64 -0.21
C GLU A 46 -0.21 -8.26 -0.88
N THR A 47 -1.25 -7.48 -0.57
CA THR A 47 -1.42 -6.13 -1.13
C THR A 47 -0.28 -5.19 -0.73
N GLN A 48 0.27 -5.33 0.48
CA GLN A 48 1.41 -4.52 0.91
C GLN A 48 2.70 -4.92 0.19
N SER A 49 2.90 -6.20 -0.10
CA SER A 49 4.03 -6.70 -0.92
C SER A 49 3.96 -6.15 -2.34
N GLU A 50 2.81 -6.27 -3.00
CA GLU A 50 2.57 -5.72 -4.34
C GLU A 50 2.86 -4.20 -4.41
N ARG A 51 2.39 -3.45 -3.42
CA ARG A 51 2.65 -2.01 -3.32
C ARG A 51 4.15 -1.70 -3.16
N THR A 52 4.86 -2.46 -2.33
CA THR A 52 6.29 -2.24 -2.07
C THR A 52 7.12 -2.48 -3.33
N ILE A 53 6.75 -3.49 -4.14
CA ILE A 53 7.39 -3.77 -5.43
C ILE A 53 7.15 -2.61 -6.40
N ALA A 54 5.91 -2.16 -6.55
CA ALA A 54 5.56 -1.06 -7.45
C ALA A 54 6.25 0.27 -7.06
N GLU A 55 6.38 0.54 -5.75
CA GLU A 55 7.09 1.73 -5.26
C GLU A 55 8.60 1.65 -5.55
N ALA A 56 9.22 0.47 -5.43
CA ALA A 56 10.63 0.26 -5.77
C ALA A 56 10.90 0.48 -7.27
N GLU A 57 10.04 -0.06 -8.15
CA GLU A 57 10.13 0.14 -9.60
C GLU A 57 10.01 1.62 -9.98
N ARG A 58 9.06 2.33 -9.37
CA ARG A 58 8.89 3.77 -9.57
C ARG A 58 10.15 4.55 -9.21
N MET A 59 10.75 4.24 -8.06
CA MET A 59 11.98 4.91 -7.62
C MET A 59 13.15 4.65 -8.57
N GLU A 60 13.28 3.44 -9.13
CA GLU A 60 14.31 3.13 -10.12
C GLU A 60 14.10 3.91 -11.42
N LEU A 61 12.85 4.01 -11.89
CA LEU A 61 12.50 4.78 -13.07
C LEU A 61 12.80 6.27 -12.89
N GLU A 62 12.43 6.86 -11.75
CA GLU A 62 12.73 8.25 -11.44
C GLU A 62 14.25 8.51 -11.39
N ARG A 63 15.02 7.61 -10.78
CA ARG A 63 16.49 7.69 -10.79
C ARG A 63 17.07 7.62 -12.19
N ARG A 64 16.54 6.75 -13.06
CA ARG A 64 16.96 6.67 -14.46
C ARG A 64 16.63 7.94 -15.23
N ILE A 65 15.44 8.50 -15.05
CA ILE A 65 15.04 9.77 -15.67
C ILE A 65 15.99 10.88 -15.24
N GLN A 66 16.28 11.00 -13.94
CA GLN A 66 17.23 12.01 -13.44
C GLN A 66 18.64 11.81 -14.01
N ALA A 67 19.12 10.57 -14.09
CA ALA A 67 20.42 10.26 -14.68
C ALA A 67 20.48 10.59 -16.18
N LEU A 68 19.43 10.25 -16.94
CA LEU A 68 19.34 10.50 -18.38
C LEU A 68 19.11 11.97 -18.71
N GLY A 69 18.28 12.65 -17.91
CA GLY A 69 17.97 14.07 -17.99
C GLY A 69 19.01 14.96 -17.30
N SER A 70 20.07 14.38 -16.75
CA SER A 70 21.16 15.16 -16.15
C SER A 70 21.71 16.14 -17.19
N ARG A 71 21.77 17.41 -16.81
CA ARG A 71 22.19 18.52 -17.70
C ARG A 71 23.57 18.26 -18.29
N SER A 72 24.46 17.61 -17.54
CA SER A 72 25.79 17.19 -18.01
C SER A 72 25.71 16.20 -19.18
N ARG A 73 24.85 15.19 -19.10
CA ARG A 73 24.63 14.22 -20.19
C ARG A 73 23.98 14.87 -21.39
N ILE A 74 22.98 15.73 -21.19
CA ILE A 74 22.31 16.47 -22.27
C ILE A 74 23.33 17.34 -23.02
N VAL A 75 24.12 18.14 -22.31
CA VAL A 75 25.14 19.02 -22.92
C VAL A 75 26.19 18.20 -23.67
N ARG A 76 26.63 17.07 -23.11
CA ARG A 76 27.59 16.17 -23.77
C ARG A 76 27.02 15.59 -25.06
N VAL A 77 25.81 15.00 -25.02
CA VAL A 77 25.17 14.40 -26.20
C VAL A 77 24.87 15.44 -27.27
N ALA A 78 24.42 16.65 -26.88
CA ALA A 78 24.17 17.75 -27.81
C ALA A 78 25.47 18.21 -28.50
N ARG A 79 26.59 18.26 -27.77
CA ARG A 79 27.90 18.57 -28.35
C ARG A 79 28.39 17.47 -29.30
N GLU A 80 28.36 16.22 -28.87
CA GLU A 80 28.89 15.08 -29.64
C GLU A 80 28.05 14.78 -30.89
N ARG A 81 26.71 14.84 -30.79
CA ARG A 81 25.81 14.45 -31.90
C ARG A 81 25.36 15.60 -32.78
N LEU A 82 25.22 16.80 -32.22
CA LEU A 82 24.64 17.95 -32.93
C LEU A 82 25.65 19.08 -33.13
N GLY A 83 26.90 18.91 -32.70
CA GLY A 83 27.93 19.95 -32.77
C GLY A 83 27.60 21.20 -31.94
N MET A 84 26.63 21.12 -31.02
CA MET A 84 26.19 22.26 -30.24
C MET A 84 27.25 22.67 -29.21
N ARG A 85 27.52 23.97 -29.13
CA ARG A 85 28.35 24.58 -28.09
C ARG A 85 27.49 25.36 -27.09
N LEU A 86 28.02 25.58 -25.89
CA LEU A 86 27.35 26.45 -24.92
C LEU A 86 27.54 27.90 -25.40
N PRO A 87 26.47 28.71 -25.49
CA PRO A 87 26.58 30.11 -25.89
C PRO A 87 27.39 30.90 -24.87
N THR A 88 28.17 31.87 -25.36
CA THR A 88 28.87 32.87 -24.53
C THR A 88 27.92 33.96 -24.04
N ASP A 89 28.26 34.69 -22.98
CA ASP A 89 27.37 35.65 -22.29
C ASP A 89 26.66 36.65 -23.23
N GLY A 90 27.31 37.05 -24.33
CA GLY A 90 26.71 37.96 -25.31
C GLY A 90 25.69 37.34 -26.27
N GLU A 91 25.57 36.00 -26.32
CA GLU A 91 24.66 35.26 -27.19
C GLU A 91 23.35 34.84 -26.46
N ILE A 92 23.22 35.15 -25.16
CA ILE A 92 22.06 34.76 -24.33
C ILE A 92 21.01 35.88 -24.35
N VAL A 93 19.83 35.61 -24.92
CA VAL A 93 18.68 36.52 -24.90
C VAL A 93 17.66 36.04 -23.87
N ILE A 94 17.42 36.83 -22.82
CA ILE A 94 16.38 36.55 -21.83
C ILE A 94 15.07 37.19 -22.29
N LEU A 95 14.07 36.36 -22.59
CA LEU A 95 12.74 36.85 -22.93
C LEU A 95 11.94 37.12 -21.64
N PRO A 96 11.34 38.32 -21.48
CA PRO A 96 10.42 38.58 -20.38
C PRO A 96 9.13 37.78 -20.60
N VAL A 97 8.82 36.86 -19.68
CA VAL A 97 7.53 36.18 -19.67
C VAL A 97 6.51 37.12 -19.05
N ALA A 98 5.61 37.66 -19.86
CA ALA A 98 4.42 38.35 -19.38
C ALA A 98 3.51 37.31 -18.72
N VAL A 99 3.67 37.11 -17.41
CA VAL A 99 2.73 36.31 -16.64
C VAL A 99 1.46 37.14 -16.51
N GLU A 100 0.49 36.87 -17.37
CA GLU A 100 -0.85 37.42 -17.25
C GLU A 100 -1.45 36.87 -15.94
N ARG A 101 -1.36 37.68 -14.88
CA ARG A 101 -1.78 37.39 -13.50
C ARG A 101 -3.33 37.35 -13.36
N SER A 102 -4.07 37.09 -14.43
CA SER A 102 -5.53 37.13 -14.46
C SER A 102 -6.18 35.81 -14.06
N GLU A 103 -5.52 34.65 -14.21
CA GLU A 103 -6.13 33.35 -13.90
C GLU A 103 -5.88 32.84 -12.48
N ILE A 104 -4.77 33.23 -11.84
CA ILE A 104 -4.42 32.72 -10.51
C ILE A 104 -5.37 33.28 -9.42
N THR A 105 -5.88 34.50 -9.59
CA THR A 105 -6.82 35.12 -8.65
C THR A 105 -8.22 34.51 -8.75
N ALA A 106 -8.66 34.08 -9.94
CA ALA A 106 -9.97 33.45 -10.14
C ALA A 106 -10.07 32.07 -9.45
N ALA A 107 -8.96 31.32 -9.38
CA ALA A 107 -8.92 30.04 -8.69
C ALA A 107 -8.86 30.15 -7.15
N SER A 108 -8.41 31.29 -6.60
CA SER A 108 -8.35 31.51 -5.15
C SER A 108 -9.65 32.02 -4.53
N ASP A 109 -10.52 32.68 -5.32
CA ASP A 109 -11.77 33.27 -4.81
C ASP A 109 -12.90 32.24 -4.57
N VAL A 110 -12.83 31.07 -5.23
CA VAL A 110 -13.84 30.00 -5.07
C VAL A 110 -13.72 29.25 -3.73
N ARG A 111 -12.60 29.41 -3.00
CA ARG A 111 -12.39 28.70 -1.71
C ARG A 111 -12.86 29.50 -0.49
N GLY A 112 -13.39 30.70 -0.67
CA GLY A 112 -13.72 31.65 0.41
C GLY A 112 -15.19 32.05 0.52
N ARG A 113 -16.15 31.17 0.16
CA ARG A 113 -17.56 31.43 0.49
C ARG A 113 -17.97 30.69 1.77
N PRO A 114 -18.70 31.36 2.68
CA PRO A 114 -18.97 30.91 4.05
C PRO A 114 -19.83 29.65 4.12
#